data_AF-A0AB73M2E8-F1
#
_entry.id   AF-A0AB73M2E8-F1
#
_cell.length_a   1.000
_cell.length_b   1.000
_cell.length_c   1.000
_cell.angle_alpha   90.00
_cell.angle_beta   90.00
_cell.angle_gamma   90.00
#
_symmetry.space_group_name_H-M   'P 1'
#
loop_
_entity.id
_entity.type
_entity.pdbx_description
1 polymer ?
#
loop_
_entity_poly.entity_id
_entity_poly.type
_entity_poly.pdbx_seq_one_letter_code
_entity_poly.pdbx_strand_id
1 'polypeptide(L)'
;MKNSSITIQRGRSFKKFFSSNMLEHTTVFASFGMLKNDGSFLKRGQFETQVQEDGYFLSMNETETSKLKKEILQFDVLVERTDPSWPEGKNAIFEYGGILKVE
;
A
#
# COMPACT_ATOMS: atom_id res chain seq x y z
N MET A 1 5.22 -3.81 -11.62
CA MET A 1 5.32 -3.04 -10.36
C MET A 1 6.11 -1.75 -10.60
N LYS A 2 5.58 -0.62 -10.15
CA LYS A 2 6.20 0.73 -10.19
C LYS A 2 6.85 1.03 -8.84
N ASN A 3 8.05 1.59 -8.85
CA ASN A 3 8.74 1.98 -7.62
C ASN A 3 8.33 3.39 -7.18
N SER A 4 8.11 3.58 -5.87
CA SER A 4 7.81 4.88 -5.26
C SER A 4 8.49 5.00 -3.90
N SER A 5 8.79 6.24 -3.51
CA SER A 5 9.14 6.58 -2.14
C SER A 5 8.02 7.37 -1.49
N ILE A 6 7.69 7.04 -0.25
CA ILE A 6 6.68 7.73 0.55
C ILE A 6 7.23 8.06 1.93
N THR A 7 6.77 9.17 2.50
CA THR A 7 7.15 9.62 3.84
C THR A 7 5.91 9.79 4.68
N ILE A 8 5.90 9.16 5.85
CA ILE A 8 4.91 9.40 6.90
C ILE A 8 5.57 10.24 7.98
N GLN A 9 4.98 11.40 8.27
CA GLN A 9 5.33 12.19 9.44
C GLN A 9 4.50 11.69 10.61
N ARG A 10 5.14 11.25 11.69
CA ARG A 10 4.45 10.79 12.90
C ARG A 10 3.63 11.93 13.51
N GLY A 11 2.43 11.62 13.97
CA GLY A 11 1.52 12.64 14.50
C GLY A 11 0.99 13.59 13.43
N ARG A 12 0.92 13.13 12.18
CA ARG A 12 0.21 13.82 11.10
C ARG A 12 -0.63 12.84 10.30
N SER A 13 -1.70 13.33 9.70
CA SER A 13 -2.44 12.53 8.73
C SER A 13 -1.60 12.35 7.46
N PHE A 14 -1.52 11.11 6.99
CA PHE A 14 -0.89 10.75 5.73
C PHE A 14 -1.98 10.48 4.69
N LYS A 15 -1.80 11.02 3.48
CA LYS A 15 -2.61 10.70 2.31
C LYS A 15 -1.77 10.84 1.05
N LYS A 16 -1.77 9.82 0.18
CA LYS A 16 -1.09 9.86 -1.11
C LYS A 16 -1.90 9.15 -2.18
N PHE A 17 -1.99 9.78 -3.35
CA PHE A 17 -2.65 9.22 -4.53
C PHE A 17 -1.69 8.37 -5.36
N PHE A 18 -2.21 7.30 -5.95
CA PHE A 18 -1.54 6.43 -6.90
C PHE A 18 -2.45 6.19 -8.10
N SER A 19 -1.99 6.57 -9.29
CA SER A 19 -2.76 6.40 -10.53
C SER A 19 -2.87 4.92 -10.90
N SER A 20 -4.06 4.47 -11.27
CA SER A 20 -4.29 3.11 -11.74
C SER A 20 -5.55 3.04 -12.59
N ASN A 21 -5.67 2.01 -13.42
CA ASN A 21 -6.76 1.87 -14.39
C ASN A 21 -7.57 0.61 -14.09
N MET A 22 -8.77 0.50 -14.68
CA MET A 22 -9.64 -0.69 -14.54
C MET A 22 -9.90 -1.02 -13.07
N LEU A 23 -10.46 -0.05 -12.34
CA LEU A 23 -10.66 -0.13 -10.89
C LEU A 23 -12.10 -0.46 -10.47
N GLU A 24 -12.99 -0.68 -11.44
CA GLU A 24 -14.35 -1.13 -11.16
C GLU A 24 -14.32 -2.46 -10.41
N HIS A 25 -15.11 -2.56 -9.33
CA HIS A 25 -15.15 -3.73 -8.44
C HIS A 25 -13.78 -4.20 -7.90
N THR A 26 -12.80 -3.31 -7.84
CA THR A 26 -11.43 -3.63 -7.43
C THR A 26 -11.23 -3.46 -5.92
N THR A 27 -10.44 -4.34 -5.33
CA THR A 27 -9.97 -4.20 -3.95
C THR A 27 -8.48 -3.88 -3.93
N VAL A 28 -8.09 -2.86 -3.16
CA VAL A 28 -6.69 -2.44 -3.03
C VAL A 28 -6.21 -2.77 -1.61
N PHE A 29 -5.15 -3.56 -1.52
CA PHE A 29 -4.46 -3.87 -0.28
C PHE A 29 -3.10 -3.20 -0.29
N ALA A 30 -2.75 -2.51 0.79
CA ALA A 30 -1.45 -1.87 0.91
C ALA A 30 -0.88 -2.08 2.31
N SER A 31 0.24 -2.77 2.37
CA SER A 31 0.91 -3.12 3.62
C SER A 31 2.34 -2.60 3.63
N PHE A 32 2.89 -2.43 4.83
CA PHE A 32 4.29 -2.03 4.97
C PHE A 32 4.95 -2.72 6.15
N GLY A 33 6.25 -2.87 6.07
CA GLY A 33 7.02 -3.73 6.96
C GLY A 33 8.49 -3.79 6.61
N MET A 34 9.20 -4.64 7.33
CA MET A 34 10.65 -4.82 7.17
C MET A 34 10.92 -6.17 6.51
N LEU A 35 11.60 -6.16 5.37
CA LEU A 35 12.15 -7.38 4.79
C LEU A 35 13.41 -7.76 5.58
N LYS A 36 13.41 -8.96 6.14
CA LYS A 36 14.54 -9.52 6.87
C LYS A 36 15.51 -10.23 5.92
N ASN A 37 16.73 -10.46 6.41
CA ASN A 37 17.78 -11.14 5.65
C ASN A 37 17.43 -12.59 5.28
N ASP A 38 16.53 -13.23 6.03
CA ASP A 38 16.02 -14.57 5.75
C ASP A 38 14.91 -14.59 4.67
N GLY A 39 14.60 -13.44 4.07
CA GLY A 39 13.54 -13.27 3.09
C GLY A 39 12.14 -13.12 3.68
N SER A 40 11.98 -13.21 5.00
CA SER A 40 10.68 -13.01 5.65
C SER A 40 10.30 -11.53 5.72
N PHE A 41 9.02 -11.23 5.50
CA PHE A 41 8.48 -9.88 5.63
C PHE A 41 7.78 -9.70 6.97
N LEU A 42 8.33 -8.82 7.81
CA LEU A 42 7.74 -8.48 9.10
C LEU A 42 6.82 -7.27 8.95
N LYS A 43 5.52 -7.52 8.82
CA LYS A 43 4.48 -6.49 8.74
C LYS A 43 4.54 -5.55 9.95
N ARG A 44 4.53 -4.25 9.68
CA ARG A 44 4.49 -3.15 10.67
C ARG A 44 3.13 -2.47 10.70
N GLY A 45 2.44 -2.45 9.57
CA GLY A 45 1.13 -1.84 9.45
C GLY A 45 0.53 -2.04 8.08
N GLN A 46 -0.59 -1.35 7.86
CA GLN A 46 -1.29 -1.28 6.59
C GLN A 46 -1.88 0.10 6.42
N PHE A 47 -2.11 0.49 5.18
CA PHE A 47 -2.83 1.72 4.86
C PHE A 47 -4.32 1.45 4.75
N GLU A 48 -5.11 2.47 5.09
CA GLU A 48 -6.47 2.55 4.59
C GLU A 48 -6.41 2.84 3.08
N THR A 49 -7.30 2.23 2.31
CA THR A 49 -7.34 2.38 0.86
C THR A 49 -8.70 2.90 0.43
N GLN A 50 -8.69 3.88 -0.49
CA GLN A 50 -9.90 4.42 -1.09
C GLN A 50 -9.74 4.43 -2.60
N VAL A 51 -10.54 3.62 -3.29
CA VAL A 51 -10.56 3.52 -4.75
C VAL A 51 -11.33 4.68 -5.36
N GLN A 52 -10.82 5.22 -6.46
CA GLN A 52 -11.43 6.22 -7.33
C GLN A 52 -11.33 5.75 -8.80
N GLU A 53 -11.92 6.49 -9.73
CA GLU A 53 -11.97 6.09 -11.15
C GLU A 53 -10.57 6.02 -11.79
N ASP A 54 -9.66 6.91 -11.40
CA ASP A 54 -8.33 7.09 -11.99
C ASP A 54 -7.18 6.59 -11.11
N GLY A 55 -7.50 5.98 -9.98
CA GLY A 55 -6.50 5.54 -9.02
C GLY A 55 -7.05 5.23 -7.64
N TYR A 56 -6.17 5.29 -6.66
CA TYR A 56 -6.55 5.09 -5.27
C TYR A 56 -5.69 5.93 -4.33
N PHE A 57 -6.28 6.29 -3.20
CA PHE A 57 -5.56 6.88 -2.08
C PHE A 57 -5.11 5.81 -1.10
N LEU A 58 -3.87 5.92 -0.65
CA LEU A 58 -3.43 5.33 0.60
C LEU A 58 -3.51 6.41 1.69
N SER A 59 -4.12 6.09 2.82
CA SER A 59 -4.22 6.99 3.96
C SER A 59 -3.90 6.33 5.29
N MET A 60 -3.50 7.16 6.26
CA MET A 60 -3.35 6.78 7.65
C MET A 60 -3.61 8.02 8.51
N ASN A 61 -4.48 7.90 9.50
CA ASN A 61 -4.83 9.02 10.38
C ASN A 61 -3.70 9.35 11.37
N GLU A 62 -3.78 10.52 11.99
CA GLU A 62 -2.79 11.03 12.94
C GLU A 62 -2.53 10.10 14.14
N THR A 63 -3.58 9.47 14.67
CA THR A 63 -3.47 8.57 15.83
C THR A 63 -2.66 7.34 15.46
N GLU A 64 -2.87 6.77 14.29
CA GLU A 64 -2.10 5.61 13.81
C GLU A 64 -0.66 6.00 13.45
N THR A 65 -0.43 7.13 12.77
CA THR A 65 0.95 7.55 12.45
C THR A 65 1.77 7.87 13.69
N SER A 66 1.16 8.36 14.77
CA SER A 66 1.83 8.65 16.05
C SER A 66 2.43 7.40 16.72
N LYS A 67 1.78 6.25 16.55
CA LYS A 67 2.18 4.96 17.13
C LYS A 67 3.39 4.33 16.41
N LEU A 68 3.67 4.77 15.18
CA LEU A 68 4.79 4.24 14.41
C LEU A 68 6.13 4.63 15.03
N LYS A 69 7.16 3.83 14.79
CA LYS A 69 8.54 4.13 15.15
C LYS A 69 9.22 4.86 13.99
N LYS A 70 10.24 5.67 14.29
CA LYS A 70 11.10 6.24 13.23
C LYS A 70 11.95 5.11 12.66
N GLU A 71 11.70 4.74 11.42
CA GLU A 71 12.41 3.67 10.72
C GLU A 71 12.22 3.78 9.19
N ILE A 72 13.01 3.02 8.44
CA ILE A 72 12.86 2.86 6.99
C ILE A 72 12.29 1.47 6.74
N LEU A 73 11.21 1.42 6.00
CA LEU A 73 10.40 0.24 5.72
C LEU A 73 10.23 0.06 4.22
N GLN A 74 9.75 -1.12 3.84
CA GLN A 74 9.21 -1.37 2.51
C GLN A 74 7.69 -1.36 2.57
N PHE A 75 7.08 -0.98 1.45
CA PHE A 75 5.64 -1.11 1.26
C PHE A 75 5.35 -1.70 -0.12
N ASP A 76 4.17 -2.30 -0.23
CA ASP A 76 3.62 -2.84 -1.45
C ASP A 76 2.15 -2.43 -1.57
N VAL A 77 1.66 -2.39 -2.81
CA VAL A 77 0.25 -2.21 -3.14
C VAL A 77 -0.17 -3.32 -4.08
N LEU A 78 -0.99 -4.22 -3.55
CA LEU A 78 -1.63 -5.31 -4.28
C LEU A 78 -3.04 -4.87 -4.70
N VAL A 79 -3.32 -4.98 -5.99
CA VAL A 79 -4.61 -4.60 -6.57
C VAL A 79 -5.28 -5.85 -7.12
N GLU A 80 -6.38 -6.23 -6.50
CA GLU A 80 -7.21 -7.39 -6.87
C GLU A 80 -8.39 -6.93 -7.72
N ARG A 81 -8.44 -7.42 -8.96
CA ARG A 81 -9.48 -7.11 -9.95
C ARG A 81 -10.29 -8.36 -10.25
N THR A 82 -11.55 -8.18 -10.64
CA THR A 82 -12.32 -9.25 -11.30
C THR A 82 -11.68 -9.58 -12.64
N ASP A 83 -11.41 -10.85 -12.86
CA ASP A 83 -10.82 -11.36 -14.09
C ASP A 83 -11.46 -12.73 -14.41
N PRO A 84 -12.44 -12.78 -15.33
CA PRO A 84 -13.10 -14.03 -15.69
C PRO A 84 -12.19 -15.07 -16.35
N SER A 85 -11.00 -14.66 -16.82
CA SER A 85 -10.02 -15.58 -17.40
C SER A 85 -9.19 -16.31 -16.34
N TRP A 86 -9.19 -15.81 -15.10
CA TRP A 86 -8.52 -16.44 -13.98
C TRP A 86 -9.41 -17.51 -13.33
N PRO A 87 -8.86 -18.67 -12.90
CA PRO A 87 -9.65 -19.75 -12.31
C PRO A 87 -10.51 -19.34 -11.10
N GLU A 88 -10.05 -18.36 -10.33
CA GLU A 88 -10.75 -17.84 -9.14
C GLU A 88 -11.68 -16.66 -9.45
N GLY A 89 -11.80 -16.27 -10.73
CA GLY A 89 -12.57 -15.11 -11.18
C GLY A 89 -11.95 -13.76 -10.80
N LYS A 90 -10.73 -13.79 -10.24
CA LYS A 90 -10.00 -12.62 -9.76
C LYS A 90 -8.51 -12.75 -10.05
N ASN A 91 -7.86 -11.61 -10.23
CA ASN A 91 -6.43 -11.50 -10.47
C ASN A 91 -5.85 -10.38 -9.61
N ALA A 92 -4.80 -10.70 -8.85
CA ALA A 92 -4.15 -9.77 -7.95
C ALA A 92 -2.73 -9.45 -8.41
N ILE A 93 -2.44 -8.16 -8.62
CA ILE A 93 -1.16 -7.69 -9.17
C ILE A 93 -0.54 -6.63 -8.26
N PHE A 94 0.75 -6.77 -7.99
CA PHE A 94 1.54 -5.74 -7.33
C PHE A 94 1.80 -4.56 -8.28
N GLU A 95 1.10 -3.46 -8.06
CA GLU A 95 1.17 -2.28 -8.92
C GLU A 95 2.24 -1.31 -8.49
N TYR A 96 2.32 -1.05 -7.19
CA TYR A 96 3.32 -0.16 -6.60
C TYR A 96 4.05 -0.85 -5.47
N GLY A 97 5.27 -0.41 -5.23
CA GLY A 97 6.01 -0.73 -4.03
C GLY A 97 7.22 0.18 -3.90
N GLY A 98 7.95 0.01 -2.81
CA GLY A 98 9.22 0.71 -2.61
C GLY A 98 9.44 1.08 -1.15
N ILE A 99 10.03 2.25 -0.93
CA ILE A 99 10.52 2.66 0.38
C ILE A 99 9.51 3.56 1.08
N LEU A 100 9.17 3.21 2.32
CA LEU A 100 8.44 4.04 3.27
C LEU A 100 9.41 4.55 4.33
N LYS A 101 9.54 5.87 4.45
CA LYS A 101 10.28 6.51 5.56
C LYS A 101 9.29 7.02 6.60
N VAL A 102 9.47 6.63 7.86
CA VAL A 102 8.70 7.17 8.98
C VAL A 102 9.57 8.16 9.76
N GLU A 103 9.12 9.41 9.85
CA GLU A 103 9.84 10.53 10.47
C GLU A 103 9.16 11.06 11.73
#